data_AF-A0A832I9L6-F1
#
_entry.id   AF-A0A832I9L6-F1
#
_cell.length_a   1.000
_cell.length_b   1.000
_cell.length_c   1.000
_cell.angle_alpha   90.00
_cell.angle_beta   90.00
_cell.angle_gamma   90.00
#
_symmetry.space_group_name_H-M   'P 1'
#
loop_
_entity.id
_entity.type
_entity.pdbx_description
1 polymer ?
#
loop_
_entity_poly.entity_id
_entity_poly.type
_entity_poly.pdbx_seq_one_letter_code
_entity_poly.pdbx_strand_id
1 'polypeptide(L)'
;MEQSSETIILQEFPYGSRENVNTSGVGPEVKIYEVLKDKDIEERVKQIGRGKREKDFFYYLYAMGGNLKKVNYHEEQYRQYNEQVEEIMVGKNQPPEGVEIKEVNNWLYFIINGDCTSNDSVGKLYFNLKPSEIVNFLGLVLKKFGEKGLQAQIKIPREGDSLMFNRRDKVVLYFEPDKAEEVLETLEDLHDTKKFNDGVPLFAAEVKNKKGEVMRGVGFGEEQITRKRSFGDVRAEILILLFHIMEEQEKQGGEIDFKKLFGEVCSRYGVDPENPFLSKPKSGQRLFFEKIKDRLQNQTGGKKQGQKNFFHSFFRSDKRG
;
A
#
# COMPACT_ATOMS: atom_id res chain seq x y z
N MET A 1 -1.90 -26.57 20.55
CA MET A 1 -3.02 -25.61 20.54
C MET A 1 -3.08 -25.05 19.13
N GLU A 2 -3.86 -25.70 18.27
CA GLU A 2 -4.13 -25.21 16.92
C GLU A 2 -5.05 -23.99 17.03
N GLN A 3 -4.55 -22.82 16.63
CA GLN A 3 -5.40 -21.65 16.41
C GLN A 3 -6.08 -21.86 15.06
N SER A 4 -7.36 -22.21 15.09
CA SER A 4 -8.20 -22.24 13.90
C SER A 4 -8.23 -20.84 13.27
N SER A 5 -7.68 -20.70 12.08
CA SER A 5 -7.81 -19.50 11.25
C SER A 5 -9.28 -19.37 10.84
N GLU A 6 -10.06 -18.60 11.59
CA GLU A 6 -11.39 -18.16 11.13
C GLU A 6 -11.20 -17.36 9.84
N THR A 7 -11.54 -17.97 8.71
CA THR A 7 -11.68 -17.27 7.43
C THR A 7 -12.74 -16.21 7.60
N ILE A 8 -12.31 -14.94 7.67
CA ILE A 8 -13.21 -13.80 7.74
C ILE A 8 -13.88 -13.67 6.38
N ILE A 9 -15.09 -14.23 6.26
CA ILE A 9 -15.97 -13.97 5.13
C ILE A 9 -16.46 -12.54 5.29
N LEU A 10 -15.75 -11.60 4.67
CA LEU A 10 -16.31 -10.28 4.34
C LEU A 10 -17.46 -10.54 3.37
N GLN A 11 -18.68 -10.73 3.89
CA GLN A 11 -19.90 -10.87 3.11
C GLN A 11 -19.88 -9.87 1.95
N GLU A 12 -20.24 -10.33 0.76
CA GLU A 12 -20.29 -9.53 -0.46
C GLU A 12 -21.45 -8.54 -0.34
N PHE A 13 -21.12 -7.28 -0.08
CA PHE A 13 -22.08 -6.19 -0.21
C PHE A 13 -21.92 -5.56 -1.61
N PRO A 14 -23.01 -5.18 -2.27
CA PRO A 14 -22.94 -4.51 -3.56
C PRO A 14 -22.25 -3.15 -3.39
N TYR A 15 -21.07 -2.97 -4.00
CA TYR A 15 -20.31 -1.73 -3.93
C TYR A 15 -20.83 -0.71 -4.95
N GLY A 16 -21.04 0.54 -4.54
CA GLY A 16 -21.31 1.65 -5.43
C GLY A 16 -20.17 1.91 -6.41
N SER A 17 -20.48 2.25 -7.66
CA SER A 17 -19.48 2.54 -8.69
C SER A 17 -18.92 3.97 -8.54
N ARG A 18 -17.66 4.12 -8.12
CA ARG A 18 -16.89 5.33 -8.39
C ARG A 18 -16.10 5.20 -9.70
N GLU A 19 -16.12 6.25 -10.50
CA GLU A 19 -15.05 6.54 -11.46
C GLU A 19 -13.82 7.02 -10.68
N ASN A 20 -12.62 6.63 -11.11
CA ASN A 20 -11.37 7.00 -10.43
C ASN A 20 -11.26 8.53 -10.32
N VAL A 21 -11.38 9.08 -9.11
CA VAL A 21 -11.08 10.50 -8.87
C VAL A 21 -9.60 10.69 -9.20
N ASN A 22 -9.32 11.45 -10.26
CA ASN A 22 -7.96 11.78 -10.65
C ASN A 22 -7.38 12.77 -9.62
N THR A 23 -6.80 12.21 -8.57
CA THR A 23 -6.20 12.94 -7.43
C THR A 23 -4.74 13.32 -7.69
N SER A 24 -4.32 13.40 -8.96
CA SER A 24 -2.95 13.81 -9.29
C SER A 24 -2.69 15.24 -8.81
N GLY A 25 -1.81 15.38 -7.81
CA GLY A 25 -1.35 16.67 -7.28
C GLY A 25 -2.16 17.25 -6.12
N VAL A 26 -3.10 16.51 -5.52
CA VAL A 26 -3.67 16.88 -4.21
C VAL A 26 -2.86 16.25 -3.07
N GLY A 27 -2.81 16.96 -1.93
CA GLY A 27 -2.17 16.49 -0.71
C GLY A 27 -2.68 15.12 -0.25
N PRO A 28 -1.85 14.29 0.40
CA PRO A 28 -2.30 13.01 0.95
C PRO A 28 -3.49 13.16 1.90
N GLU A 29 -3.54 14.25 2.66
CA GLU A 29 -4.63 14.58 3.58
C GLU A 29 -5.97 14.71 2.84
N VAL A 30 -5.97 15.33 1.66
CA VAL A 30 -7.21 15.53 0.87
C VAL A 30 -7.75 14.19 0.39
N LYS A 31 -6.87 13.36 -0.17
CA LYS A 31 -7.23 12.03 -0.66
C LYS A 31 -7.78 11.14 0.47
N ILE A 32 -7.17 11.20 1.65
CA ILE A 32 -7.61 10.42 2.80
C ILE A 32 -8.95 10.93 3.32
N TYR A 33 -9.14 12.25 3.40
CA TYR A 33 -10.42 12.84 3.78
C TYR A 33 -11.56 12.39 2.86
N GLU A 34 -11.36 12.44 1.54
CA GLU A 34 -12.34 12.02 0.54
C GLU A 34 -12.72 10.53 0.64
N VAL A 35 -11.77 9.68 1.04
CA VAL A 35 -12.01 8.27 1.30
C VAL A 35 -12.81 8.08 2.60
N LEU A 36 -12.46 8.79 3.67
CA LEU A 36 -13.12 8.64 4.97
C LEU A 36 -14.52 9.26 5.01
N LYS A 37 -14.81 10.26 4.17
CA LYS A 37 -16.14 10.86 3.99
C LYS A 37 -17.05 10.12 3.01
N ASP A 38 -16.58 9.02 2.46
CA ASP A 38 -17.42 8.19 1.60
C ASP A 38 -18.52 7.53 2.44
N LYS A 39 -19.78 7.74 2.04
CA LYS A 39 -20.95 7.24 2.79
C LYS A 39 -20.96 5.72 2.89
N ASP A 40 -20.46 5.02 1.88
CA ASP A 40 -20.39 3.56 1.88
C ASP A 40 -19.40 3.08 2.95
N ILE A 41 -18.32 3.83 3.18
CA ILE A 41 -17.35 3.58 4.25
C ILE A 41 -18.00 3.80 5.61
N GLU A 42 -18.68 4.93 5.81
CA GLU A 42 -19.36 5.23 7.07
C GLU A 42 -20.41 4.18 7.43
N GLU A 43 -21.25 3.81 6.47
CA GLU A 43 -22.28 2.79 6.66
C GLU A 43 -21.63 1.44 6.99
N ARG A 44 -20.56 1.09 6.27
CA ARG A 44 -19.85 -0.16 6.50
C ARG A 44 -19.26 -0.25 7.90
N VAL A 45 -18.61 0.81 8.38
CA VAL A 45 -18.05 0.86 9.74
C VAL A 45 -19.14 0.69 10.80
N LYS A 46 -20.32 1.32 10.60
CA LYS A 46 -21.48 1.15 11.50
C LYS A 46 -21.98 -0.30 11.54
N GLN A 47 -22.03 -0.98 10.40
CA GLN A 47 -22.48 -2.37 10.32
C GLN A 47 -21.51 -3.37 10.98
N ILE A 48 -20.20 -3.20 10.78
CA ILE A 48 -19.19 -4.14 11.31
C ILE A 48 -18.93 -3.96 12.80
N GLY A 49 -19.19 -2.77 13.34
CA GLY A 49 -18.93 -2.42 14.74
C GLY A 49 -17.43 -2.26 15.05
N ARG A 50 -17.11 -1.84 16.28
CA ARG A 50 -15.73 -1.62 16.72
C ARG A 50 -14.99 -2.94 17.00
N GLY A 51 -13.66 -2.93 16.84
CA GLY A 51 -12.79 -4.04 17.25
C GLY A 51 -12.06 -4.72 16.09
N LYS A 52 -11.92 -6.04 16.11
CA LYS A 52 -11.09 -6.78 15.14
C LYS A 52 -11.57 -6.57 13.69
N ARG A 53 -12.89 -6.69 13.45
CA ARG A 53 -13.48 -6.52 12.11
C ARG A 53 -13.26 -5.13 11.53
N GLU A 54 -13.30 -4.10 12.36
CA GLU A 54 -12.96 -2.73 11.97
C GLU A 54 -11.50 -2.61 11.56
N LYS A 55 -10.57 -3.20 12.33
CA LYS A 55 -9.15 -3.21 11.96
C LYS A 55 -8.92 -3.89 10.62
N ASP A 56 -9.54 -5.05 10.40
CA ASP A 56 -9.41 -5.79 9.14
C ASP A 56 -10.00 -4.99 7.97
N PHE A 57 -11.13 -4.31 8.17
CA PHE A 57 -11.74 -3.44 7.18
C PHE A 57 -10.84 -2.25 6.80
N PHE A 58 -10.30 -1.51 7.78
CA PHE A 58 -9.43 -0.38 7.48
C PHE A 58 -8.07 -0.79 6.92
N TYR A 59 -7.55 -1.96 7.30
CA TYR A 59 -6.39 -2.55 6.64
C TYR A 59 -6.70 -2.84 5.17
N TYR A 60 -7.86 -3.41 4.88
CA TYR A 60 -8.30 -3.66 3.51
C TYR A 60 -8.48 -2.37 2.72
N LEU A 61 -9.10 -1.35 3.32
CA LEU A 61 -9.26 -0.01 2.72
C LEU A 61 -7.90 0.61 2.36
N TYR A 62 -6.92 0.51 3.26
CA TYR A 62 -5.53 0.89 3.00
C TYR A 62 -4.95 0.12 1.79
N ALA A 63 -5.02 -1.21 1.82
CA ALA A 63 -4.39 -2.08 0.84
C ALA A 63 -5.03 -1.93 -0.56
N MET A 64 -6.32 -1.61 -0.64
CA MET A 64 -7.03 -1.31 -1.89
C MET A 64 -6.87 0.14 -2.36
N GLY A 65 -6.12 0.97 -1.62
CA GLY A 65 -5.90 2.37 -1.98
C GLY A 65 -7.15 3.24 -1.92
N GLY A 66 -8.06 2.94 -0.98
CA GLY A 66 -9.30 3.69 -0.76
C GLY A 66 -10.46 3.33 -1.69
N ASN A 67 -10.27 2.43 -2.66
CA ASN A 67 -11.32 2.00 -3.57
C ASN A 67 -11.81 0.61 -3.19
N LEU A 68 -13.01 0.47 -2.64
CA LEU A 68 -13.55 -0.83 -2.26
C LEU A 68 -14.19 -1.61 -3.40
N LYS A 69 -14.24 -1.04 -4.62
CA LYS A 69 -14.77 -1.75 -5.79
C LYS A 69 -13.88 -2.94 -6.10
N LYS A 70 -14.43 -4.13 -5.91
CA LYS A 70 -13.77 -5.39 -6.28
C LYS A 70 -13.81 -5.60 -7.78
N VAL A 71 -12.69 -6.04 -8.32
CA VAL A 71 -12.62 -6.70 -9.62
C VAL A 71 -12.97 -8.16 -9.39
N ASN A 72 -13.96 -8.64 -10.15
CA ASN A 72 -14.32 -10.05 -10.18
C ASN A 72 -13.38 -10.77 -11.15
N TYR A 73 -12.42 -11.51 -10.60
CA TYR A 73 -11.55 -12.37 -11.39
C TYR A 73 -12.24 -13.70 -11.66
N HIS A 74 -11.96 -14.30 -12.81
CA HIS A 74 -12.47 -15.63 -13.15
C HIS A 74 -11.83 -16.69 -12.25
N GLU A 75 -12.59 -17.73 -11.89
CA GLU A 75 -12.10 -18.83 -11.04
C GLU A 75 -10.82 -19.47 -11.57
N GLU A 76 -10.72 -19.56 -12.90
CA GLU A 76 -9.54 -20.01 -13.63
C GLU A 76 -8.26 -19.27 -13.23
N GLN A 77 -8.34 -17.95 -12.96
CA GLN A 77 -7.17 -17.16 -12.60
C GLN A 77 -6.67 -17.49 -11.19
N TYR A 78 -7.57 -17.77 -10.24
CA TYR A 78 -7.18 -18.24 -8.91
C TYR A 78 -6.54 -19.63 -9.01
N ARG A 79 -7.14 -20.54 -9.79
CA ARG A 79 -6.63 -21.89 -9.97
C ARG A 79 -5.23 -21.90 -10.58
N GLN A 80 -5.03 -21.18 -11.70
CA GLN A 80 -3.73 -21.09 -12.37
C GLN A 80 -2.64 -20.50 -11.45
N TYR A 81 -2.96 -19.46 -10.69
CA TYR A 81 -2.02 -18.90 -9.72
C TYR A 81 -1.65 -19.91 -8.63
N ASN A 82 -2.65 -20.59 -8.06
CA ASN A 82 -2.43 -21.56 -7.00
C ASN A 82 -1.62 -22.77 -7.48
N GLU A 83 -1.88 -23.26 -8.70
CA GLU A 83 -1.07 -24.29 -9.36
C GLU A 83 0.40 -23.85 -9.50
N GLN A 84 0.64 -22.64 -10.01
CA GLN A 84 1.99 -22.09 -10.17
C GLN A 84 2.73 -21.91 -8.84
N VAL A 85 2.04 -21.45 -7.80
CA VAL A 85 2.62 -21.31 -6.46
C VAL A 85 2.95 -22.69 -5.88
N GLU A 86 2.07 -23.68 -6.06
CA GLU A 86 2.32 -25.04 -5.59
C GLU A 86 3.56 -25.65 -6.29
N GLU A 87 3.75 -25.40 -7.58
CA GLU A 87 4.96 -25.85 -8.30
C GLU A 87 6.26 -25.28 -7.71
N ILE A 88 6.25 -24.04 -7.22
CA ILE A 88 7.36 -23.46 -6.49
C ILE A 88 7.59 -24.21 -5.17
N MET A 89 6.50 -24.46 -4.42
CA MET A 89 6.57 -25.08 -3.09
C MET A 89 7.04 -26.55 -3.13
N VAL A 90 6.62 -27.33 -4.13
CA VAL A 90 7.07 -28.72 -4.29
C VAL A 90 8.45 -28.83 -4.95
N GLY A 91 9.12 -27.70 -5.22
CA GLY A 91 10.47 -27.68 -5.76
C GLY A 91 10.59 -28.15 -7.22
N LYS A 92 9.48 -28.17 -7.98
CA LYS A 92 9.54 -28.40 -9.43
C LYS A 92 10.35 -27.30 -10.12
N ASN A 93 10.33 -26.10 -9.55
CA ASN A 93 11.20 -24.99 -9.91
C ASN A 93 12.12 -24.70 -8.73
N GLN A 94 13.34 -25.24 -8.75
CA GLN A 94 14.33 -24.86 -7.75
C GLN A 94 14.54 -23.35 -7.82
N PRO A 95 14.47 -22.64 -6.68
CA PRO A 95 14.75 -21.22 -6.68
C PRO A 95 16.20 -21.00 -7.14
N PRO A 96 16.50 -19.85 -7.78
CA PRO A 96 17.88 -19.52 -8.16
C PRO A 96 18.84 -19.65 -6.97
N GLU A 97 20.11 -19.91 -7.27
CA GLU A 97 21.15 -19.91 -6.24
C GLU A 97 21.12 -18.60 -5.43
N GLY A 98 21.30 -18.71 -4.11
CA GLY A 98 21.22 -17.56 -3.21
C GLY A 98 19.80 -17.14 -2.80
N VAL A 99 18.76 -17.90 -3.17
CA VAL A 99 17.38 -17.63 -2.76
C VAL A 99 16.89 -18.65 -1.72
N GLU A 100 16.47 -18.15 -0.55
CA GLU A 100 15.80 -18.93 0.51
C GLU A 100 14.29 -18.66 0.47
N ILE A 101 13.46 -19.69 0.61
CA ILE A 101 11.99 -19.57 0.67
C ILE A 101 11.51 -19.78 2.11
N LYS A 102 10.66 -18.87 2.61
CA LYS A 102 9.98 -18.99 3.91
C LYS A 102 8.49 -18.76 3.77
N GLU A 103 7.69 -19.54 4.48
CA GLU A 103 6.24 -19.31 4.59
C GLU A 103 5.90 -18.69 5.94
N VAL A 104 5.21 -17.55 5.93
CA VAL A 104 4.78 -16.86 7.16
C VAL A 104 3.40 -16.22 6.94
N ASN A 105 2.41 -16.60 7.75
CA ASN A 105 1.07 -15.99 7.75
C ASN A 105 0.40 -15.93 6.36
N ASN A 106 0.40 -17.01 5.60
CA ASN A 106 -0.13 -17.11 4.22
C ASN A 106 0.62 -16.24 3.19
N TRP A 107 1.87 -15.89 3.47
CA TRP A 107 2.78 -15.26 2.50
C TRP A 107 3.99 -16.15 2.28
N LEU A 108 4.41 -16.23 1.02
CA LEU A 108 5.69 -16.79 0.64
C LEU A 108 6.71 -15.67 0.51
N TYR A 109 7.78 -15.77 1.27
CA TYR A 109 8.93 -14.88 1.26
C TYR A 109 10.07 -15.56 0.52
N PHE A 110 10.73 -14.79 -0.34
CA PHE A 110 11.93 -15.18 -1.07
C PHE A 110 13.02 -14.21 -0.67
N ILE A 111 14.00 -14.71 0.07
CA ILE A 111 15.14 -13.96 0.60
C ILE A 111 16.27 -14.15 -0.39
N ILE A 112 16.66 -13.07 -1.07
CA ILE A 112 17.63 -13.07 -2.18
C ILE A 112 18.95 -12.54 -1.63
N ASN A 113 20.01 -13.35 -1.68
CA ASN A 113 21.36 -12.98 -1.26
C ASN A 113 21.46 -12.46 0.19
N GLY A 114 20.58 -12.95 1.08
CA GLY A 114 20.53 -12.57 2.49
C GLY A 114 19.32 -11.71 2.88
N ASP A 115 19.04 -11.64 4.18
CA ASP A 115 17.85 -10.94 4.70
C ASP A 115 18.07 -9.43 4.85
N CYS A 116 17.02 -8.63 4.76
CA CYS A 116 17.10 -7.19 5.00
C CYS A 116 17.12 -6.94 6.52
N THR A 117 18.27 -6.52 7.05
CA THR A 117 18.55 -6.47 8.51
C THR A 117 18.78 -5.06 9.06
N SER A 118 18.40 -4.02 8.32
CA SER A 118 18.53 -2.62 8.75
C SER A 118 18.02 -2.38 10.16
N ASN A 119 18.84 -1.82 11.03
CA ASN A 119 18.40 -1.50 12.40
C ASN A 119 17.41 -0.31 12.44
N ASP A 120 17.40 0.53 11.41
CA ASP A 120 16.60 1.76 11.36
C ASP A 120 15.32 1.59 10.53
N SER A 121 15.46 1.34 9.23
CA SER A 121 14.36 1.31 8.27
C SER A 121 14.69 0.48 7.05
N VAL A 122 13.69 -0.16 6.46
CA VAL A 122 13.77 -0.79 5.14
C VAL A 122 12.83 -0.10 4.14
N GLY A 123 13.30 -0.06 2.90
CA GLY A 123 12.52 0.41 1.77
C GLY A 123 11.58 -0.69 1.35
N LYS A 124 10.39 -0.30 0.91
CA LYS A 124 9.33 -1.23 0.54
C LYS A 124 8.67 -0.79 -0.75
N LEU A 125 8.71 -1.66 -1.75
CA LEU A 125 8.02 -1.48 -3.01
C LEU A 125 6.78 -2.36 -3.06
N TYR A 126 5.68 -1.77 -3.50
CA TYR A 126 4.39 -2.41 -3.72
C TYR A 126 4.17 -2.56 -5.21
N PHE A 127 3.80 -3.76 -5.66
CA PHE A 127 3.47 -4.01 -7.06
C PHE A 127 2.02 -4.45 -7.19
N ASN A 128 1.22 -3.62 -7.87
CA ASN A 128 -0.17 -3.93 -8.21
C ASN A 128 -0.23 -4.69 -9.54
N LEU A 129 0.32 -5.90 -9.58
CA LEU A 129 0.33 -6.73 -10.78
C LEU A 129 -1.07 -7.27 -11.13
N LYS A 130 -1.26 -7.65 -12.39
CA LYS A 130 -2.36 -8.56 -12.75
C LYS A 130 -2.06 -9.94 -12.13
N PRO A 131 -3.08 -10.67 -11.62
CA PRO A 131 -2.85 -11.96 -10.99
C PRO A 131 -2.07 -12.96 -11.85
N SER A 132 -2.34 -13.01 -13.16
CA SER A 132 -1.64 -13.86 -14.12
C SER A 132 -0.16 -13.54 -14.29
N GLU A 133 0.30 -12.36 -13.85
CA GLU A 133 1.68 -11.90 -14.02
C GLU A 133 2.52 -12.06 -12.75
N ILE A 134 1.92 -12.39 -11.60
CA ILE A 134 2.62 -12.38 -10.30
C ILE A 134 3.81 -13.34 -10.31
N VAL A 135 3.58 -14.61 -10.65
CA VAL A 135 4.62 -15.66 -10.58
C VAL A 135 5.69 -15.44 -11.66
N ASN A 136 5.29 -15.05 -12.87
CA ASN A 136 6.22 -14.71 -13.93
C ASN A 136 7.12 -13.52 -13.56
N PHE A 137 6.53 -12.45 -13.01
CA PHE A 137 7.30 -11.29 -12.53
C PHE A 137 8.25 -11.66 -11.40
N LEU A 138 7.79 -12.46 -10.43
CA LEU A 138 8.64 -12.99 -9.36
C LEU A 138 9.86 -13.72 -9.94
N GLY A 139 9.67 -14.65 -10.88
CA GLY A 139 10.77 -15.38 -11.51
C GLY A 139 11.81 -14.47 -12.18
N LEU A 140 11.35 -13.42 -12.87
CA LEU A 140 12.23 -12.42 -13.48
C LEU A 140 13.02 -11.61 -12.44
N VAL A 141 12.37 -11.20 -11.35
CA VAL A 141 13.01 -10.46 -10.25
C VAL A 141 14.04 -11.34 -9.54
N LEU A 142 13.67 -12.56 -9.14
CA LEU A 142 14.59 -13.49 -8.47
C LEU A 142 15.86 -13.73 -9.31
N LYS A 143 15.68 -13.97 -10.61
CA LYS A 143 16.80 -14.15 -11.53
C LYS A 143 17.67 -12.90 -11.62
N LYS A 144 17.09 -11.73 -11.89
CA LYS A 144 17.86 -10.49 -12.09
C LYS A 144 18.54 -9.99 -10.82
N PHE A 145 17.88 -10.12 -9.67
CA PHE A 145 18.46 -9.72 -8.39
C PHE A 145 19.54 -10.71 -7.96
N GLY A 146 19.33 -12.01 -8.19
CA GLY A 146 20.36 -13.04 -8.02
C GLY A 146 21.62 -12.76 -8.86
N GLU A 147 21.44 -12.55 -10.17
CA GLU A 147 22.54 -12.21 -11.12
C GLU A 147 23.35 -10.97 -10.70
N LYS A 148 22.68 -9.97 -10.09
CA LYS A 148 23.33 -8.72 -9.64
C LYS A 148 23.87 -8.79 -8.20
N GLY A 149 23.67 -9.90 -7.48
CA GLY A 149 24.05 -9.98 -6.07
C GLY A 149 23.25 -9.02 -5.16
N LEU A 150 22.06 -8.61 -5.59
CA LEU A 150 21.22 -7.69 -4.83
C LEU A 150 20.61 -8.40 -3.62
N GLN A 151 20.83 -7.83 -2.44
CA GLN A 151 20.21 -8.26 -1.21
C GLN A 151 18.80 -7.67 -1.11
N ALA A 152 17.79 -8.54 -1.12
CA ALA A 152 16.40 -8.13 -1.06
C ALA A 152 15.51 -9.25 -0.53
N GLN A 153 14.33 -8.90 -0.07
CA GLN A 153 13.30 -9.87 0.28
C GLN A 153 12.03 -9.55 -0.51
N ILE A 154 11.51 -10.50 -1.28
CA ILE A 154 10.24 -10.33 -2.01
C ILE A 154 9.21 -11.29 -1.44
N LYS A 155 7.95 -10.87 -1.37
CA LYS A 155 6.86 -11.74 -0.94
C LYS A 155 5.64 -11.67 -1.85
N ILE A 156 4.97 -12.82 -1.96
CA ILE A 156 3.70 -13.00 -2.68
C ILE A 156 2.71 -13.79 -1.79
N PRO A 157 1.40 -13.73 -2.06
CA PRO A 157 0.41 -14.54 -1.37
C PRO A 157 0.68 -16.04 -1.55
N ARG A 158 0.51 -16.84 -0.49
CA ARG A 158 0.56 -18.32 -0.56
C ARG A 158 -0.59 -18.88 -1.39
N GLU A 159 -1.73 -18.21 -1.35
CA GLU A 159 -2.96 -18.56 -2.06
C GLU A 159 -3.54 -17.32 -2.74
N GLY A 160 -4.05 -17.52 -3.95
CA GLY A 160 -4.78 -16.54 -4.72
C GLY A 160 -6.26 -16.65 -4.43
N ASP A 161 -6.84 -15.58 -3.89
CA ASP A 161 -8.26 -15.44 -3.64
C ASP A 161 -8.75 -14.03 -4.02
N SER A 162 -10.06 -13.82 -3.94
CA SER A 162 -10.69 -12.53 -4.24
C SER A 162 -10.15 -11.40 -3.35
N LEU A 163 -9.82 -11.67 -2.09
CA LEU A 163 -9.29 -10.67 -1.17
C LEU A 163 -7.88 -10.23 -1.63
N MET A 164 -6.98 -11.18 -1.86
CA MET A 164 -5.59 -10.96 -2.23
C MET A 164 -5.47 -10.32 -3.62
N PHE A 165 -6.23 -10.77 -4.61
CA PHE A 165 -6.15 -10.23 -5.96
C PHE A 165 -6.77 -8.83 -6.10
N ASN A 166 -7.55 -8.39 -5.13
CA ASN A 166 -8.10 -7.02 -5.11
C ASN A 166 -7.21 -6.00 -4.39
N ARG A 167 -6.21 -6.45 -3.63
CA ARG A 167 -5.22 -5.58 -3.00
C ARG A 167 -4.30 -4.93 -4.03
N ARG A 168 -3.74 -3.76 -3.72
CA ARG A 168 -2.72 -3.10 -4.58
C ARG A 168 -1.29 -3.48 -4.19
N ASP A 169 -1.10 -4.19 -3.10
CA ASP A 169 0.17 -4.73 -2.61
C ASP A 169 0.27 -6.26 -2.81
N LYS A 170 -0.07 -6.74 -4.01
CA LYS A 170 -0.05 -8.19 -4.33
C LYS A 170 1.36 -8.77 -4.27
N VAL A 171 2.36 -7.98 -4.63
CA VAL A 171 3.77 -8.34 -4.46
C VAL A 171 4.44 -7.21 -3.71
N VAL A 172 5.32 -7.57 -2.78
CA VAL A 172 6.03 -6.60 -1.95
C VAL A 172 7.50 -6.94 -1.91
N LEU A 173 8.36 -5.96 -2.21
CA LEU A 173 9.82 -6.11 -2.17
C LEU A 173 10.43 -5.18 -1.13
N TYR A 174 11.27 -5.74 -0.27
CA TYR A 174 12.03 -5.08 0.77
C TYR A 174 13.51 -5.01 0.39
N PHE A 175 14.14 -3.89 0.71
CA PHE A 175 15.55 -3.64 0.39
C PHE A 175 16.15 -2.62 1.36
N GLU A 176 17.49 -2.63 1.44
CA GLU A 176 18.28 -1.70 2.25
C GLU A 176 18.47 -0.33 1.56
N PRO A 177 18.70 0.76 2.33
CA PRO A 177 18.87 2.10 1.76
C PRO A 177 20.03 2.23 0.78
N ASP A 178 21.12 1.50 0.99
CA ASP A 178 22.29 1.53 0.09
C ASP A 178 22.01 0.87 -1.26
N LYS A 179 21.02 -0.03 -1.35
CA LYS A 179 20.61 -0.71 -2.59
C LYS A 179 19.54 0.03 -3.39
N ALA A 180 19.04 1.15 -2.89
CA ALA A 180 17.82 1.77 -3.41
C ALA A 180 17.89 2.14 -4.90
N GLU A 181 18.99 2.73 -5.35
CA GLU A 181 19.18 3.10 -6.76
C GLU A 181 19.20 1.84 -7.64
N GLU A 182 20.05 0.88 -7.32
CA GLU A 182 20.25 -0.33 -8.12
C GLU A 182 18.98 -1.21 -8.19
N VAL A 183 18.21 -1.26 -7.10
CA VAL A 183 16.88 -1.90 -7.05
C VAL A 183 15.91 -1.20 -7.99
N LEU A 184 15.79 0.13 -7.93
CA LEU A 184 14.88 0.90 -8.78
C LEU A 184 15.25 0.81 -10.26
N GLU A 185 16.54 0.85 -10.59
CA GLU A 185 17.02 0.66 -11.96
C GLU A 185 16.67 -0.72 -12.50
N THR A 186 16.94 -1.77 -11.71
CA THR A 186 16.63 -3.14 -12.11
C THR A 186 15.12 -3.34 -12.30
N LEU A 187 14.30 -2.70 -11.47
CA LEU A 187 12.84 -2.77 -11.60
C LEU A 187 12.31 -1.98 -12.78
N GLU A 188 12.94 -0.85 -13.13
CA GLU A 188 12.61 -0.09 -14.33
C GLU A 188 12.83 -0.92 -15.60
N ASP A 189 13.93 -1.67 -15.67
CA ASP A 189 14.21 -2.58 -16.80
C ASP A 189 13.19 -3.73 -16.91
N LEU A 190 12.65 -4.16 -15.76
CA LEU A 190 11.65 -5.24 -15.68
C LEU A 190 10.21 -4.75 -15.81
N HIS A 191 9.97 -3.45 -15.75
CA HIS A 191 8.62 -2.88 -15.75
C HIS A 191 8.02 -2.92 -17.15
N ASP A 192 6.87 -3.56 -17.27
CA ASP A 192 6.01 -3.52 -18.45
C ASP A 192 4.62 -3.07 -18.03
N THR A 193 4.22 -1.87 -18.47
CA THR A 193 2.94 -1.24 -18.11
C THR A 193 1.72 -2.13 -18.36
N LYS A 194 1.80 -3.09 -19.29
CA LYS A 194 0.70 -4.04 -19.58
C LYS A 194 0.47 -5.06 -18.48
N LYS A 195 1.48 -5.33 -17.65
CA LYS A 195 1.43 -6.31 -16.56
C LYS A 195 0.86 -5.76 -15.25
N PHE A 196 0.81 -4.43 -15.12
CA PHE A 196 0.40 -3.74 -13.91
C PHE A 196 -1.01 -3.16 -14.04
N ASN A 197 -1.73 -3.14 -12.94
CA ASN A 197 -2.97 -2.40 -12.75
C ASN A 197 -2.65 -0.98 -12.24
N ASP A 198 -3.62 -0.07 -12.36
CA ASP A 198 -3.48 1.30 -11.86
C ASP A 198 -3.49 1.39 -10.33
N GLY A 199 -2.81 2.43 -9.84
CA GLY A 199 -2.85 2.84 -8.44
C GLY A 199 -1.99 1.99 -7.51
N VAL A 200 -1.73 2.58 -6.34
CA VAL A 200 -0.90 2.04 -5.24
C VAL A 200 -1.71 2.05 -3.93
N PRO A 201 -1.29 1.34 -2.86
CA PRO A 201 -1.93 1.42 -1.55
C PRO A 201 -2.07 2.85 -1.05
N LEU A 202 -3.04 3.09 -0.16
CA LEU A 202 -3.20 4.41 0.46
C LEU A 202 -1.93 4.73 1.26
N PHE A 203 -1.55 6.00 1.39
CA PHE A 203 -0.27 6.43 2.00
C PHE A 203 1.01 6.07 1.22
N ALA A 204 1.01 5.16 0.22
CA ALA A 204 2.20 4.89 -0.58
C ALA A 204 2.47 6.02 -1.59
N ALA A 205 3.74 6.32 -1.86
CA ALA A 205 4.15 7.20 -2.95
C ALA A 205 4.16 6.44 -4.27
N GLU A 206 3.82 7.10 -5.37
CA GLU A 206 4.05 6.52 -6.70
C GLU A 206 5.54 6.65 -7.07
N VAL A 207 6.07 5.62 -7.72
CA VAL A 207 7.46 5.59 -8.15
C VAL A 207 7.56 6.04 -9.61
N LYS A 208 8.62 6.79 -9.93
CA LYS A 208 8.94 7.28 -11.27
C LYS A 208 10.15 6.55 -11.85
N ASN A 209 10.18 6.43 -13.17
CA ASN A 209 11.33 5.97 -13.95
C ASN A 209 12.41 7.08 -14.08
N LYS A 210 13.55 6.79 -14.71
CA LYS A 210 14.63 7.79 -14.93
C LYS A 210 14.19 9.00 -15.75
N LYS A 211 13.12 8.85 -16.54
CA LYS A 211 12.53 9.93 -17.35
C LYS A 211 11.53 10.80 -16.57
N GLY A 212 11.29 10.48 -15.30
CA GLY A 212 10.32 11.18 -14.45
C GLY A 212 8.87 10.76 -14.67
N GLU A 213 8.62 9.71 -15.46
CA GLU A 213 7.29 9.17 -15.74
C GLU A 213 6.89 8.17 -14.65
N VAL A 214 5.62 8.18 -14.23
CA VAL A 214 5.12 7.26 -13.21
C VAL A 214 5.15 5.82 -13.70
N MET A 215 5.79 4.94 -12.94
CA MET A 215 5.75 3.50 -13.12
C MET A 215 4.41 2.98 -12.62
N ARG A 216 3.47 2.76 -13.56
CA ARG A 216 2.11 2.28 -13.27
C ARG A 216 2.13 1.11 -12.29
N GLY A 217 1.34 1.22 -11.22
CA GLY A 217 1.12 0.16 -10.24
C GLY A 217 2.32 -0.09 -9.31
N VAL A 218 3.34 0.77 -9.32
CA VAL A 218 4.51 0.66 -8.45
C VAL A 218 4.45 1.73 -7.37
N GLY A 219 4.30 1.30 -6.13
CA GLY A 219 4.25 2.16 -4.94
C GLY A 219 5.47 2.01 -4.07
N PHE A 220 5.81 3.03 -3.30
CA PHE A 220 6.90 3.02 -2.31
C PHE A 220 6.38 3.36 -0.91
N GLY A 221 6.97 2.72 0.10
CA GLY A 221 6.87 3.08 1.51
C GLY A 221 8.15 2.74 2.27
N GLU A 222 8.31 3.35 3.45
CA GLU A 222 9.41 3.11 4.37
C GLU A 222 8.88 2.47 5.67
N GLU A 223 9.42 1.30 6.01
CA GLU A 223 9.00 0.51 7.16
C GLU A 223 10.08 0.54 8.25
N GLN A 224 9.69 0.93 9.47
CA GLN A 224 10.58 0.89 10.63
C GLN A 224 10.61 -0.52 11.22
N ILE A 225 11.77 -1.18 11.17
CA ILE A 225 11.94 -2.56 11.67
C ILE A 225 11.70 -2.67 13.17
N THR A 226 11.98 -1.60 13.93
CA THR A 226 11.90 -1.62 15.39
C THR A 226 10.48 -1.74 15.98
N ARG A 227 9.44 -1.78 15.15
CA ARG A 227 8.06 -1.91 15.61
C ARG A 227 7.57 -3.31 15.29
N LYS A 228 7.01 -4.00 16.28
CA LYS A 228 6.27 -5.28 16.10
C LYS A 228 4.97 -5.13 15.26
N ARG A 229 4.86 -4.09 14.45
CA ARG A 229 3.68 -3.71 13.66
C ARG A 229 4.12 -3.45 12.23
N SER A 230 3.38 -3.99 11.27
CA SER A 230 3.72 -3.78 9.86
C SER A 230 3.41 -2.35 9.41
N PHE A 231 3.96 -1.95 8.27
CA PHE A 231 3.61 -0.69 7.63
C PHE A 231 2.10 -0.52 7.52
N GLY A 232 1.39 -1.52 6.97
CA GLY A 232 -0.04 -1.48 6.73
C GLY A 232 -0.85 -1.34 8.02
N ASP A 233 -0.46 -2.04 9.08
CA ASP A 233 -1.15 -1.97 10.38
C ASP A 233 -1.12 -0.54 10.94
N VAL A 234 0.04 0.11 10.89
CA VAL A 234 0.18 1.49 11.37
C VAL A 234 -0.73 2.45 10.60
N ARG A 235 -0.87 2.26 9.28
CA ARG A 235 -1.67 3.17 8.43
C ARG A 235 -3.16 2.89 8.57
N ALA A 236 -3.54 1.63 8.76
CA ALA A 236 -4.90 1.25 9.12
C ALA A 236 -5.31 1.87 10.47
N GLU A 237 -4.44 1.82 11.49
CA GLU A 237 -4.69 2.45 12.79
C GLU A 237 -4.84 3.98 12.69
N ILE A 238 -4.06 4.63 11.83
CA ILE A 238 -4.22 6.06 11.51
C ILE A 238 -5.61 6.32 10.93
N LEU A 239 -6.05 5.54 9.93
CA LEU A 239 -7.36 5.71 9.30
C LEU A 239 -8.51 5.53 10.30
N ILE A 240 -8.43 4.52 11.15
CA ILE A 240 -9.42 4.27 12.22
C ILE A 240 -9.51 5.48 13.14
N LEU A 241 -8.37 5.98 13.63
CA LEU A 241 -8.38 7.11 14.57
C LEU A 241 -8.93 8.38 13.92
N LEU A 242 -8.55 8.66 12.66
CA LEU A 242 -9.09 9.80 11.91
C LEU A 242 -10.61 9.68 11.76
N PHE A 243 -11.10 8.51 11.35
CA PHE A 243 -12.53 8.25 11.18
C PHE A 243 -13.31 8.51 12.47
N HIS A 244 -12.87 7.99 13.61
CA HIS A 244 -13.57 8.18 14.89
C HIS A 244 -13.59 9.64 15.35
N ILE A 245 -12.46 10.35 15.23
CA ILE A 245 -12.40 11.77 15.61
C ILE A 245 -13.32 12.61 14.70
N MET A 246 -13.34 12.32 13.41
CA MET A 246 -14.22 13.00 12.46
C MET A 246 -15.69 12.76 12.80
N GLU A 247 -16.07 11.49 13.05
CA GLU A 247 -17.44 11.11 13.38
C GLU A 247 -17.91 11.79 14.69
N GLU A 248 -17.04 11.88 15.70
CA GLU A 248 -17.34 12.54 16.97
C GLU A 248 -17.53 14.05 16.80
N GLN A 249 -16.64 14.72 16.05
CA GLN A 249 -16.73 16.16 15.81
C GLN A 249 -17.98 16.54 15.00
N GLU A 250 -18.37 15.72 14.02
CA GLU A 250 -19.62 15.95 13.28
C GLU A 250 -20.86 15.81 14.15
N LYS A 251 -20.90 14.81 15.04
CA LYS A 251 -22.01 14.66 16.00
C LYS A 251 -22.14 15.87 16.93
N GLN A 252 -21.02 16.54 17.22
CA GLN A 252 -20.97 17.76 18.04
C GLN A 252 -21.21 19.05 17.22
N GLY A 253 -21.38 18.95 15.89
CA GLY A 253 -21.54 20.10 15.00
C GLY A 253 -20.28 20.96 14.85
N GLY A 254 -19.11 20.40 15.12
CA GLY A 254 -17.82 21.08 15.02
C GLY A 254 -17.30 21.19 13.58
N GLU A 255 -16.51 22.23 13.31
CA GLU A 255 -15.75 22.34 12.07
C GLU A 255 -14.44 21.55 12.17
N ILE A 256 -14.13 20.75 11.14
CA ILE A 256 -12.95 19.87 11.13
C ILE A 256 -11.84 20.52 10.31
N ASP A 257 -10.78 20.97 10.96
CA ASP A 257 -9.49 21.23 10.29
C ASP A 257 -8.79 19.89 10.04
N PHE A 258 -9.15 19.23 8.95
CA PHE A 258 -8.67 17.88 8.66
C PHE A 258 -7.14 17.84 8.45
N LYS A 259 -6.55 18.89 7.87
CA LYS A 259 -5.10 18.92 7.65
C LYS A 259 -4.35 18.92 8.98
N LYS A 260 -4.79 19.75 9.94
CA LYS A 260 -4.22 19.75 11.29
C LYS A 260 -4.43 18.41 11.99
N LEU A 261 -5.65 17.89 11.95
CA LEU A 261 -6.00 16.59 12.55
C LEU A 261 -5.12 15.45 11.96
N PHE A 262 -4.97 15.41 10.64
CA PHE A 262 -4.10 14.46 9.95
C PHE A 262 -2.65 14.57 10.41
N GLY A 263 -2.13 15.81 10.49
CA GLY A 263 -0.80 16.13 11.01
C GLY A 263 -0.56 15.59 12.42
N GLU A 264 -1.52 15.81 13.31
CA GLU A 264 -1.47 15.36 14.70
C GLU A 264 -1.52 13.82 14.80
N VAL A 265 -2.45 13.18 14.10
CA VAL A 265 -2.60 11.71 14.13
C VAL A 265 -1.36 11.03 13.55
N CYS A 266 -0.91 11.40 12.35
CA CYS A 266 0.31 10.83 11.77
C CYS A 266 1.51 10.99 12.70
N SER A 267 1.65 12.14 13.35
CA SER A 267 2.73 12.39 14.30
C SER A 267 2.70 11.46 15.51
N ARG A 268 1.53 11.12 16.06
CA ARG A 268 1.38 10.14 17.16
C ARG A 268 1.88 8.76 16.77
N TYR A 269 1.69 8.39 15.50
CA TYR A 269 2.18 7.13 14.94
C TYR A 269 3.61 7.24 14.38
N GLY A 270 4.32 8.36 14.56
CA GLY A 270 5.65 8.56 14.01
C GLY A 270 5.70 8.42 12.49
N VAL A 271 4.65 8.86 11.81
CA VAL A 271 4.56 8.99 10.35
C VAL A 271 4.74 10.46 9.98
N ASP A 272 5.41 10.72 8.86
CA ASP A 272 5.54 12.09 8.34
C ASP A 272 4.22 12.51 7.67
N PRO A 273 3.51 13.54 8.16
CA PRO A 273 2.24 13.94 7.58
C PRO A 273 2.37 14.55 6.18
N GLU A 274 3.50 15.14 5.82
CA GLU A 274 3.71 15.68 4.47
C GLU A 274 4.11 14.58 3.48
N ASN A 275 4.72 13.50 4.00
CA ASN A 275 5.15 12.34 3.23
C ASN A 275 4.73 11.03 3.94
N PRO A 276 3.43 10.66 3.93
CA PRO A 276 2.90 9.56 4.73
C PRO A 276 3.46 8.17 4.40
N PHE A 277 4.11 8.05 3.25
CA PHE A 277 4.86 6.88 2.84
C PHE A 277 6.16 6.71 3.66
N LEU A 278 6.61 7.75 4.35
CA LEU A 278 7.79 7.75 5.20
C LEU A 278 7.42 7.65 6.68
N SER A 279 8.31 7.00 7.42
CA SER A 279 8.24 7.06 8.88
C SER A 279 9.13 8.21 9.37
N LYS A 280 8.85 8.77 10.56
CA LYS A 280 9.71 9.80 11.14
C LYS A 280 11.05 9.16 11.53
N PRO A 281 12.20 9.63 11.02
CA PRO A 281 13.49 9.01 11.31
C PRO A 281 13.80 9.11 12.81
N LYS A 282 14.37 8.05 13.39
CA LYS A 282 14.82 8.07 14.80
C LYS A 282 16.10 8.89 14.97
N SER A 283 17.02 8.76 14.02
CA SER A 283 18.34 9.41 14.02
C SER A 283 18.31 10.85 13.47
N GLY A 284 17.14 11.33 13.03
CA GLY A 284 17.00 12.60 12.31
C GLY A 284 17.46 12.57 10.84
N GLN A 285 18.15 11.51 10.40
CA GLN A 285 18.57 11.33 9.01
C GLN A 285 17.56 10.49 8.22
N ARG A 286 17.25 10.90 6.98
CA ARG A 286 16.37 10.17 6.06
C ARG A 286 17.17 9.54 4.93
N LEU A 287 17.79 8.40 5.22
CA LEU A 287 18.69 7.73 4.27
C LEU A 287 17.98 7.35 2.95
N PHE A 288 16.76 6.82 3.01
CA PHE A 288 15.98 6.50 1.81
C PHE A 288 15.54 7.74 1.06
N PHE A 289 14.82 8.62 1.74
CA PHE A 289 14.20 9.76 1.08
C PHE A 289 15.20 10.59 0.28
N GLU A 290 16.37 10.89 0.84
CA GLU A 290 17.37 11.67 0.12
C GLU A 290 17.91 10.98 -1.14
N LYS A 291 18.00 9.64 -1.14
CA LYS A 291 18.46 8.85 -2.29
C LYS A 291 17.42 8.73 -3.41
N ILE A 292 16.14 8.64 -3.06
CA ILE A 292 15.09 8.33 -4.04
C ILE A 292 14.04 9.41 -4.21
N LYS A 293 14.15 10.58 -3.55
CA LYS A 293 13.15 11.66 -3.64
C LYS A 293 12.81 12.06 -5.08
N ASP A 294 13.80 12.09 -5.96
CA ASP A 294 13.58 12.46 -7.38
C ASP A 294 12.85 11.35 -8.16
N ARG A 295 12.88 10.13 -7.63
CA ARG A 295 12.15 8.96 -8.13
C ARG A 295 10.76 8.83 -7.52
N LEU A 296 10.36 9.70 -6.60
CA LEU A 296 9.04 9.64 -5.97
C LEU A 296 8.16 10.77 -6.48
N GLN A 297 6.90 10.46 -6.75
CA GLN A 297 5.91 11.50 -6.95
C GLN A 297 5.53 12.08 -5.60
N ASN A 298 6.05 13.28 -5.32
CA ASN A 298 5.62 14.05 -4.17
C ASN A 298 4.09 14.21 -4.21
N GLN A 299 3.42 13.67 -3.20
CA GLN A 299 2.01 13.92 -2.96
C GLN A 299 1.80 15.30 -2.32
N THR A 300 2.86 16.02 -1.96
CA THR A 300 2.75 17.40 -1.49
C THR A 300 2.05 18.22 -2.58
N GLY A 301 0.85 18.70 -2.28
CA GLY A 301 0.09 19.56 -3.17
C GLY A 301 1.00 20.66 -3.66
N GLY A 302 1.44 20.56 -4.91
CA GLY A 302 2.28 21.59 -5.51
C GLY A 302 1.53 22.89 -5.33
N LYS A 303 2.18 23.92 -4.79
CA LYS A 303 1.67 25.29 -4.82
C LYS A 303 1.53 25.71 -6.28
N LYS A 304 0.55 25.17 -7.01
CA LYS A 304 0.05 25.79 -8.22
C LYS A 304 -0.68 27.03 -7.74
N GLN A 305 0.00 28.15 -7.92
CA GLN A 305 -0.48 29.51 -7.76
C GLN A 305 -1.69 29.69 -8.68
N GLY A 306 -2.87 29.21 -8.25
CA GLY A 306 -4.07 29.08 -9.08
C GLY A 306 -5.25 28.37 -8.42
N GLN A 307 -5.04 27.55 -7.38
CA GLN A 307 -6.14 26.80 -6.70
C GLN A 307 -6.75 27.51 -5.47
N LYS A 308 -6.78 28.85 -5.43
CA LYS A 308 -7.48 29.57 -4.33
C LYS A 308 -9.01 29.38 -4.34
N ASN A 309 -9.60 28.86 -5.42
CA ASN A 309 -11.06 28.81 -5.58
C ASN A 309 -11.71 27.47 -5.26
N PHE A 310 -10.96 26.38 -5.03
CA PHE A 310 -11.57 25.06 -4.81
C PHE A 310 -11.97 24.81 -3.35
N PHE A 311 -11.21 25.38 -2.39
CA PHE A 311 -11.52 25.22 -0.96
C PHE A 311 -12.68 26.10 -0.47
N HIS A 312 -12.97 27.24 -1.12
CA HIS A 312 -14.06 28.11 -0.65
C HIS A 312 -15.47 27.68 -1.13
N SER A 313 -15.59 26.90 -2.20
CA SER A 313 -16.89 26.44 -2.71
C SER A 313 -17.42 25.18 -2.02
N PHE A 314 -16.57 24.38 -1.37
CA PHE A 314 -17.00 23.14 -0.71
C PHE A 314 -17.49 23.32 0.74
N PHE A 315 -17.17 24.44 1.40
CA PHE A 315 -17.56 24.72 2.80
C PHE A 315 -18.69 25.75 2.95
N ARG A 316 -19.46 26.04 1.89
CA ARG A 316 -20.62 26.95 1.95
C ARG A 316 -21.82 26.47 1.12
N SER A 317 -22.57 25.50 1.66
CA SER A 317 -24.01 25.25 1.41
C SER A 317 -24.42 24.11 2.33
N ASP A 318 -25.35 24.19 3.29
CA ASP A 318 -26.57 24.96 3.34
C ASP A 318 -26.87 25.48 4.76
N LYS A 319 -27.05 26.80 4.87
CA LYS A 319 -28.02 27.39 5.79
C LYS A 319 -28.93 28.24 4.93
N ARG A 320 -30.05 27.67 4.49
CA ARG A 320 -31.25 28.39 4.06
C ARG A 320 -32.38 27.40 3.75
N GLY A 321 -33.49 27.51 4.48
CA GLY A 321 -34.73 26.77 4.26
C GLY A 321 -35.24 26.15 5.54
#